data_AF-A0A9N9HH73-F1
#
_entry.id   AF-A0A9N9HH73-F1
#
_cell.length_a   1.000
_cell.length_b   1.000
_cell.length_c   1.000
_cell.angle_alpha   90.00
_cell.angle_beta   90.00
_cell.angle_gamma   90.00
#
_symmetry.space_group_name_H-M   'P 1'
#
loop_
_entity.id
_entity.type
_entity.pdbx_description
1 polymer ?
#
loop_
_entity_poly.entity_id
_entity_poly.type
_entity_poly.pdbx_seq_one_letter_code
_entity_poly.pdbx_strand_id
1 'polypeptide(L)'
;IDTDIGDITFFEIVEEFAQEKNFLFLPTNKIHDSGKSLFRMGGTSEGIGGLLMYLSDDVMFVKEGQNWTPMGFGEVFDKLESSNRRRS
;
A
#
# COMPACT_ATOMS: atom_id res chain seq x y z
N ILE A 1 -21.77 27.00 -0.95
CA ILE A 1 -20.99 25.85 -0.46
C ILE A 1 -19.95 25.61 -1.53
N ASP A 2 -18.74 26.13 -1.34
CA ASP A 2 -17.62 25.79 -2.22
C ASP A 2 -17.42 24.29 -2.07
N THR A 3 -17.84 23.54 -3.07
CA THR A 3 -17.55 22.12 -3.14
C THR A 3 -16.19 22.08 -3.82
N ASP A 4 -15.15 22.28 -3.02
CA ASP A 4 -13.78 21.93 -3.43
C ASP A 4 -13.76 20.40 -3.50
N ILE A 5 -14.30 19.86 -4.60
CA ILE A 5 -14.08 18.48 -5.01
C ILE A 5 -12.63 18.47 -5.50
N GLY A 6 -11.70 18.65 -4.57
CA GLY A 6 -10.27 18.58 -4.83
C GLY A 6 -10.00 17.24 -5.48
N ASP A 7 -9.20 17.26 -6.55
CA ASP A 7 -8.86 16.06 -7.32
C ASP A 7 -8.32 14.98 -6.38
N ILE A 8 -9.18 14.00 -6.00
CA ILE A 8 -8.78 12.91 -5.12
C ILE A 8 -7.67 12.15 -5.82
N THR A 9 -6.50 12.10 -5.18
CA THR A 9 -5.35 11.41 -5.74
C THR A 9 -5.45 9.91 -5.44
N PHE A 10 -4.87 9.08 -6.30
CA PHE A 10 -4.79 7.65 -6.01
C PHE A 10 -4.07 7.34 -4.70
N PHE A 11 -3.13 8.19 -4.29
CA PHE A 11 -2.47 8.07 -2.99
C PHE A 11 -3.46 8.18 -1.83
N GLU A 12 -4.37 9.16 -1.86
CA GLU A 12 -5.40 9.36 -0.83
C GLU A 12 -6.36 8.17 -0.79
N ILE A 13 -6.75 7.61 -1.95
CA ILE A 13 -7.59 6.41 -2.01
C ILE A 13 -6.88 5.20 -1.37
N VAL A 14 -5.59 5.04 -1.63
CA VAL A 14 -4.78 3.96 -1.03
C VAL A 14 -4.62 4.14 0.47
N GLU A 15 -4.49 5.38 0.93
CA GLU A 15 -4.42 5.72 2.35
C GLU A 15 -5.76 5.46 3.06
N GLU A 16 -6.88 5.89 2.47
CA GLU A 16 -8.24 5.61 2.98
C GLU A 16 -8.48 4.10 3.07
N PHE A 17 -8.16 3.34 2.02
CA PHE A 17 -8.26 1.88 2.03
C PHE A 17 -7.46 1.25 3.18
N ALA A 18 -6.22 1.71 3.42
CA ALA A 18 -5.41 1.18 4.51
C ALA A 18 -6.06 1.48 5.88
N GLN A 19 -6.57 2.70 6.07
CA GLN A 19 -7.25 3.11 7.30
C GLN A 19 -8.52 2.27 7.53
N GLU A 20 -9.36 2.08 6.52
CA GLU A 20 -10.58 1.28 6.61
C GLU A 20 -10.31 -0.17 7.04
N LYS A 21 -9.17 -0.72 6.61
CA LYS A 21 -8.75 -2.10 6.94
C LYS A 21 -7.86 -2.17 8.18
N ASN A 22 -7.67 -1.07 8.92
CA ASN A 22 -6.77 -0.97 10.08
C ASN A 22 -5.32 -1.39 9.76
N PHE A 23 -4.85 -1.09 8.54
CA PHE A 23 -3.47 -1.27 8.14
C PHE A 23 -2.69 0.04 8.29
N LEU A 24 -1.42 -0.06 8.66
CA LEU A 24 -0.49 1.05 8.53
C LEU A 24 -0.07 1.21 7.07
N PHE A 25 -0.09 2.44 6.56
CA PHE A 25 0.50 2.80 5.27
C PHE A 25 1.58 3.86 5.51
N LEU A 26 2.84 3.46 5.39
CA LEU A 26 3.98 4.27 5.81
C LEU A 26 4.95 4.52 4.65
N PRO A 27 5.38 5.77 4.42
CA PRO A 27 6.47 6.03 3.50
C PRO A 27 7.76 5.42 4.04
N THR A 28 8.63 4.98 3.14
CA THR A 28 9.97 4.52 3.49
C THR A 28 11.01 5.52 3.03
N ASN A 29 12.23 5.45 3.58
CA ASN A 29 13.36 6.25 3.11
C ASN A 29 14.03 5.66 1.84
N LYS A 30 13.29 4.85 1.06
CA LYS A 30 13.78 4.17 -0.14
C LYS A 30 12.96 4.60 -1.34
N ILE A 31 13.62 4.60 -2.50
CA ILE A 31 13.05 4.98 -3.78
C ILE A 31 13.25 3.80 -4.73
N HIS A 32 12.26 3.55 -5.58
CA HIS A 32 12.34 2.57 -6.66
C HIS A 32 13.30 3.06 -7.76
N ASP A 33 13.84 2.15 -8.57
CA ASP A 33 14.74 2.52 -9.68
C ASP A 33 14.06 3.44 -10.71
N SER A 34 12.72 3.45 -10.76
CA SER A 34 11.93 4.39 -11.57
C SER A 34 11.79 5.81 -10.98
N GLY A 35 12.36 6.07 -9.80
CA GLY A 35 12.27 7.36 -9.10
C GLY A 35 11.03 7.55 -8.22
N LYS A 36 10.17 6.53 -8.09
CA LYS A 36 8.97 6.57 -7.24
C LYS A 36 9.29 6.21 -5.79
N SER A 37 8.69 6.91 -4.83
CA SER A 37 8.81 6.59 -3.41
C SER A 37 8.27 5.19 -3.11
N LEU A 38 8.98 4.46 -2.25
CA LEU A 38 8.51 3.18 -1.75
C LEU A 38 7.73 3.35 -0.45
N PHE A 39 6.64 2.61 -0.33
CA PHE A 39 5.74 2.58 0.82
C PHE A 39 5.67 1.17 1.38
N ARG A 40 5.34 1.07 2.66
CA ARG A 40 5.03 -0.19 3.32
C ARG A 40 3.57 -0.15 3.77
N MET A 41 2.81 -1.16 3.35
CA MET A 41 1.43 -1.35 3.79
C MET A 41 1.31 -2.62 4.62
N GLY A 42 0.66 -2.54 5.78
CA GLY A 42 0.38 -3.67 6.66
C GLY A 42 1.01 -3.56 8.03
N GLY A 43 0.83 -4.63 8.83
CA GLY A 43 1.17 -4.65 10.25
C GLY A 43 0.12 -3.93 11.10
N THR A 44 0.01 -4.36 12.36
CA THR A 44 -0.63 -3.61 13.46
C THR A 44 0.43 -2.74 14.15
N SER A 45 0.07 -2.04 15.24
CA SER A 45 0.95 -1.16 16.03
C SER A 45 2.30 -1.76 16.47
N GLU A 46 2.51 -3.07 16.35
CA GLU A 46 3.76 -3.77 16.68
C GLU A 46 4.79 -3.80 15.53
N GLY A 47 4.44 -3.31 14.33
CA GLY A 47 5.42 -2.99 13.28
C GLY A 47 6.05 -4.17 12.53
N ILE A 48 5.57 -5.40 12.72
CA ILE A 48 6.15 -6.60 12.10
C ILE A 48 5.32 -7.06 10.89
N GLY A 49 5.84 -6.86 9.68
CA GLY A 49 5.26 -7.41 8.44
C GLY A 49 4.94 -6.36 7.37
N GLY A 50 4.01 -6.70 6.47
CA GLY A 50 3.54 -5.81 5.41
C GLY A 50 4.22 -5.97 4.05
N LEU A 51 3.52 -5.50 3.03
CA LEU A 51 3.93 -5.45 1.64
C LEU A 51 4.76 -4.19 1.39
N LEU A 52 5.87 -4.32 0.66
CA LEU A 52 6.60 -3.18 0.12
C LEU A 52 6.03 -2.86 -1.26
N MET A 53 5.69 -1.60 -1.52
CA MET A 53 5.01 -1.20 -2.75
C MET A 53 5.42 0.19 -3.23
N TYR A 54 5.12 0.52 -4.48
CA TYR A 54 5.07 1.89 -4.98
C TYR A 54 3.78 2.13 -5.75
N LEU A 55 3.42 3.41 -5.93
CA LEU A 55 2.24 3.82 -6.70
C LEU A 55 2.67 4.43 -8.04
N SER A 56 1.99 4.04 -9.12
CA SER A 56 2.13 4.67 -10.45
C SER A 56 0.84 4.51 -11.21
N ASP A 57 0.35 5.61 -11.80
CA ASP A 57 -0.77 5.61 -12.76
C ASP A 57 -1.98 4.79 -12.27
N ASP A 58 -2.42 5.06 -11.05
CA ASP A 58 -3.56 4.41 -10.39
C ASP A 58 -3.40 2.89 -10.14
N VAL A 59 -2.16 2.41 -10.13
CA VAL A 59 -1.82 1.01 -9.85
C VAL A 59 -0.86 0.92 -8.67
N MET A 60 -1.12 -0.04 -7.78
CA MET A 60 -0.19 -0.44 -6.73
C MET A 60 0.75 -1.51 -7.28
N PHE A 61 2.05 -1.27 -7.21
CA PHE A 61 3.05 -2.28 -7.56
C PHE A 61 3.66 -2.84 -6.30
N VAL A 62 3.46 -4.14 -6.06
CA VAL A 62 3.92 -4.83 -4.85
C VAL A 62 5.17 -5.63 -5.15
N LYS A 63 6.15 -5.57 -4.23
CA LYS A 63 7.39 -6.33 -4.34
C LYS A 63 7.17 -7.81 -4.04
N GLU A 64 7.50 -8.65 -5.01
CA GLU A 64 7.49 -10.11 -4.91
C GLU A 64 8.86 -10.68 -5.29
N GLY A 65 9.67 -10.99 -4.27
CA GLY A 65 11.05 -11.39 -4.49
C GLY A 65 11.86 -10.25 -5.12
N GLN A 66 12.24 -10.42 -6.40
CA GLN A 66 12.94 -9.41 -7.19
C GLN A 66 12.03 -8.66 -8.17
N ASN A 67 10.78 -9.07 -8.30
CA ASN A 67 9.84 -8.50 -9.25
C ASN A 67 8.88 -7.52 -8.57
N TRP A 68 8.30 -6.63 -9.39
CA TRP A 68 7.21 -5.74 -9.00
C TRP A 68 5.96 -6.14 -9.76
N THR A 69 4.95 -6.57 -9.04
CA THR A 69 3.71 -7.09 -9.61
C THR A 69 2.61 -6.04 -9.43
N PRO A 70 1.92 -5.60 -10.49
CA PRO A 70 0.76 -4.71 -10.36
C PRO A 70 -0.37 -5.46 -9.66
N MET A 71 -1.00 -4.81 -8.69
CA MET A 71 -2.06 -5.40 -7.89
C MET A 71 -3.19 -4.41 -7.63
N GLY A 72 -4.41 -4.94 -7.57
CA GLY A 72 -5.59 -4.21 -7.10
C GLY A 72 -5.79 -4.30 -5.58
N PHE A 73 -6.72 -3.51 -5.05
CA PHE A 73 -7.04 -3.48 -3.61
C PHE A 73 -7.39 -4.85 -3.02
N GLY A 74 -8.17 -5.66 -3.73
CA GLY A 74 -8.55 -7.01 -3.28
C GLY A 74 -7.35 -7.94 -3.13
N GLU A 75 -6.44 -7.94 -4.11
CA GLU A 75 -5.23 -8.78 -4.07
C GLU A 75 -4.27 -8.35 -2.97
N VAL A 76 -4.13 -7.04 -2.78
CA VAL A 76 -3.34 -6.45 -1.68
C VAL A 76 -3.93 -6.89 -0.33
N PHE A 77 -5.25 -6.79 -0.16
CA PHE A 77 -5.95 -7.23 1.04
C PHE A 77 -5.72 -8.72 1.32
N ASP A 78 -5.97 -9.59 0.33
CA ASP A 78 -5.83 -11.03 0.46
C ASP A 78 -4.40 -11.44 0.84
N LYS A 79 -3.39 -10.74 0.31
CA LYS A 79 -1.98 -10.97 0.65
C LYS A 79 -1.66 -10.55 2.08
N LEU A 80 -2.16 -9.40 2.52
CA LEU A 80 -1.95 -8.90 3.88
C LEU A 80 -2.60 -9.85 4.89
N GLU A 81 -3.83 -10.29 4.63
CA GLU A 81 -4.55 -11.26 5.46
C GLU A 81 -3.89 -12.63 5.49
N SER A 82 -3.47 -13.15 4.33
CA SER A 82 -2.78 -14.44 4.23
C SER A 82 -1.42 -14.43 4.95
N SER A 83 -0.75 -13.28 4.99
CA SER A 83 0.51 -13.11 5.72
C SER A 83 0.29 -13.13 7.23
N ASN A 84 -0.79 -12.51 7.72
CA ASN A 84 -1.16 -12.52 9.14
C ASN A 84 -1.54 -13.91 9.63
N ARG A 85 -2.34 -14.66 8.87
CA ARG A 85 -2.83 -16.01 9.27
C ARG A 85 -1.74 -17.08 9.36
N ARG A 86 -0.66 -16.97 8.58
CA ARG A 86 0.47 -17.92 8.66
C ARG A 86 1.35 -17.74 9.90
N ARG A 87 1.12 -16.69 10.68
CA ARG A 87 1.91 -16.34 11.86
C ARG A 87 1.15 -16.53 13.19
N SER A 88 -0.14 -16.88 13.12
CA SER A 88 -0.95 -17.35 14.26
C SER A 88 -0.89 -18.87 14.35
#